data_AF-A0A5N5TNP0-F1
#
_entry.id   AF-A0A5N5TNP0-F1
#
_cell.length_a   1.000
_cell.length_b   1.000
_cell.length_c   1.000
_cell.angle_alpha   90.00
_cell.angle_beta   90.00
_cell.angle_gamma   90.00
#
_symmetry.space_group_name_H-M   'P 1'
#
loop_
_entity.id
_entity.type
_entity.pdbx_description
1 polymer ?
#
loop_
_entity_poly.entity_id
_entity_poly.type
_entity_poly.pdbx_seq_one_letter_code
_entity_poly.pdbx_strand_id
1 'polypeptide(L)' 'MYLESKCCSFVGKRGNGPQALSIGKNCDKFGIVVHELGHVVGFWHEHTRPDRDNHVVIIRDNIQADASMISHAFGL' A
#
# COMPACT_ATOMS: atom_id res chain seq x y z
N MET A 1 -3.41 12.71 11.73
CA MET A 1 -3.90 12.95 10.35
C MET A 1 -4.90 11.86 10.06
N TYR A 2 -6.19 12.14 10.28
CA TYR A 2 -7.27 11.18 10.07
C TYR A 2 -7.65 11.21 8.58
N LEU A 3 -7.13 10.26 7.81
CA LEU A 3 -7.67 9.93 6.48
C LEU A 3 -8.79 8.92 6.71
N GLU A 4 -9.99 9.40 7.03
CA GLU A 4 -11.13 8.58 7.47
C GLU A 4 -11.54 7.46 6.49
N SER A 5 -11.03 7.47 5.25
CA SER A 5 -11.34 6.49 4.20
C SER A 5 -10.13 5.74 3.59
N LYS A 6 -8.89 5.93 4.09
CA LYS A 6 -7.71 5.28 3.49
C LYS A 6 -7.09 4.22 4.41
N CYS A 7 -6.82 3.04 3.85
CA CYS A 7 -6.00 2.00 4.47
C CYS A 7 -4.55 2.24 4.03
N CYS A 8 -3.64 2.51 4.97
CA CYS A 8 -2.25 2.82 4.64
C CYS A 8 -1.28 2.42 5.77
N SER A 9 -0.08 2.02 5.38
CA SER A 9 1.06 1.80 6.26
C SER A 9 2.37 2.13 5.53
N PHE A 10 3.41 2.48 6.30
CA PHE A 10 4.77 2.54 5.77
C PHE A 10 5.28 1.14 5.42
N VAL A 11 6.15 1.04 4.41
CA VAL A 11 6.83 -0.22 4.09
C VAL A 11 8.07 -0.39 4.95
N GLY A 12 8.06 -1.37 5.86
CA GLY A 12 9.17 -1.70 6.74
C GLY A 12 9.29 -0.77 7.97
N LYS A 13 10.41 -0.91 8.68
CA LYS A 13 10.73 -0.10 9.86
C LYS A 13 11.13 1.32 9.44
N ARG A 14 10.32 2.32 9.80
CA ARG A 14 10.61 3.73 9.49
C ARG A 14 11.74 4.34 10.36
N GLY A 15 11.91 3.87 11.59
CA GLY A 15 12.88 4.42 12.54
C GLY A 15 12.72 3.83 13.94
N ASN A 16 13.28 4.49 14.94
CA ASN A 16 13.24 4.03 16.34
C ASN A 16 12.02 4.56 17.13
N GLY A 17 11.06 5.18 16.44
CA GLY A 17 9.82 5.68 17.04
C GLY A 17 8.59 4.94 16.52
N PRO A 18 7.40 5.27 17.04
CA PRO A 18 6.13 4.71 16.56
C PRO A 18 5.90 5.00 15.08
N GLN A 19 5.26 4.06 14.37
CA GLN A 19 4.74 4.25 13.02
C GLN A 19 3.24 3.99 13.00
N ALA A 20 2.50 4.82 12.28
CA ALA A 20 1.05 4.71 12.21
C ALA A 20 0.63 3.65 11.19
N LEU A 21 -0.39 2.87 11.56
CA LEU A 21 -1.17 2.00 10.69
C LEU A 21 -2.57 2.62 10.59
N SER A 22 -2.99 3.05 9.41
CA SER A 22 -4.30 3.67 9.20
C SER A 22 -5.34 2.62 8.84
N ILE A 23 -6.30 2.38 9.73
CA ILE A 23 -7.46 1.52 9.49
C ILE A 23 -8.72 2.38 9.55
N GLY A 24 -9.13 2.90 8.39
CA GLY A 24 -10.35 3.69 8.23
C GLY A 24 -11.62 2.84 8.07
N LYS A 25 -12.74 3.51 7.78
CA LYS A 25 -14.01 2.82 7.51
C LYS A 25 -13.87 1.95 6.25
N ASN A 26 -14.30 0.69 6.32
CA ASN A 26 -14.13 -0.37 5.30
C ASN A 26 -12.73 -1.00 5.18
N CYS A 27 -11.76 -0.62 6.04
CA CYS A 27 -10.42 -1.21 6.10
C CYS A 27 -10.26 -2.26 7.21
N ASP A 28 -11.29 -2.50 8.02
CA ASP A 28 -11.28 -3.31 9.24
C ASP A 28 -11.52 -4.81 8.97
N LYS A 29 -11.63 -5.20 7.70
CA LYS A 29 -11.69 -6.62 7.31
C LYS A 29 -10.35 -7.28 7.58
N PHE A 30 -10.39 -8.51 8.11
CA PHE A 30 -9.20 -9.29 8.45
C PHE A 30 -8.10 -9.26 7.38
N GLY A 31 -8.46 -9.57 6.12
CA GLY A 31 -7.49 -9.59 5.03
C GLY A 31 -6.84 -8.22 4.73
N ILE A 32 -7.56 -7.12 4.94
CA ILE A 32 -7.03 -5.77 4.74
C ILE A 32 -6.03 -5.44 5.86
N VAL A 33 -6.36 -5.76 7.12
CA VAL A 33 -5.43 -5.57 8.23
C VAL A 33 -4.15 -6.40 8.03
N VAL A 34 -4.27 -7.65 7.57
CA VAL A 34 -3.11 -8.49 7.24
C VAL A 34 -2.27 -7.89 6.11
N HIS A 35 -2.90 -7.32 5.09
CA HIS A 35 -2.22 -6.62 4.00
C HIS A 35 -1.39 -5.43 4.52
N GLU A 36 -1.98 -4.57 5.35
CA GLU A 36 -1.28 -3.43 5.94
C GLU A 36 -0.14 -3.86 6.89
N LEU A 37 -0.32 -4.97 7.61
CA LEU A 37 0.77 -5.58 8.39
C LEU A 37 1.88 -6.16 7.49
N GLY A 38 1.54 -6.66 6.30
CA GLY A 38 2.52 -7.03 5.28
C GLY A 38 3.41 -5.85 4.87
N HIS A 39 2.83 -4.67 4.71
CA HIS A 39 3.60 -3.44 4.53
C HIS A 39 4.48 -3.14 5.74
N VAL A 40 3.98 -3.23 6.98
CA VAL A 40 4.80 -3.05 8.19
C VAL A 40 6.02 -3.97 8.21
N VAL A 41 5.86 -5.23 7.79
CA VAL A 41 6.98 -6.19 7.69
C VAL A 41 8.01 -5.77 6.64
N GLY A 42 7.59 -5.10 5.56
CA GLY A 42 8.47 -4.63 4.50
C GLY A 42 8.09 -5.08 3.10
N PHE A 43 6.91 -5.65 2.91
CA PHE A 43 6.47 -6.06 1.58
C PHE A 43 5.86 -4.89 0.80
N TRP A 44 6.26 -4.80 -0.46
CA TRP A 44 5.60 -3.95 -1.45
C TRP A 44 4.43 -4.70 -2.09
N HIS A 45 3.63 -3.99 -2.87
CA HIS A 45 2.64 -4.64 -3.72
C HIS A 45 3.32 -5.60 -4.70
N GLU A 46 2.84 -6.84 -4.79
CA GLU A 46 3.51 -7.87 -5.60
C GLU A 46 3.67 -7.47 -7.08
N HIS A 47 2.69 -6.75 -7.63
CA HIS A 47 2.73 -6.24 -9.00
C HIS A 47 3.78 -5.14 -9.22
N THR A 48 4.53 -4.69 -8.21
CA THR A 48 5.62 -3.71 -8.38
C THR A 48 7.01 -4.37 -8.42
N ARG A 49 7.08 -5.69 -8.33
CA ARG A 49 8.34 -6.44 -8.45
C ARG A 49 9.12 -6.06 -9.73
N PRO A 50 10.46 -6.04 -9.67
CA PRO A 50 11.27 -5.74 -10.85
C PRO A 50 11.06 -6.70 -12.03
N ASP A 51 10.70 -7.95 -11.76
CA ASP A 51 10.46 -8.98 -12.76
C ASP A 51 8.98 -9.12 -13.16
N ARG A 52 8.09 -8.24 -12.70
CA ARG A 52 6.62 -8.35 -12.93
C ARG A 52 6.25 -8.49 -14.40
N ASP A 53 7.02 -7.87 -15.30
CA ASP A 53 6.68 -7.77 -16.72
C ASP A 53 6.84 -9.15 -17.42
N ASN A 54 7.44 -10.13 -16.73
CA ASN A 54 7.46 -11.54 -17.15
C ASN A 54 6.19 -12.32 -16.74
N HIS A 55 5.37 -11.77 -15.84
CA HIS A 55 4.25 -12.49 -15.21
C HIS A 55 2.89 -11.82 -15.48
N VAL A 56 2.85 -10.50 -15.64
CA VAL A 56 1.62 -9.72 -15.81
C VAL A 56 1.79 -8.59 -16.83
N VAL A 57 0.69 -8.21 -17.48
CA VAL A 57 0.63 -7.05 -18.40
C VAL A 57 -0.23 -5.96 -17.76
N ILE A 58 0.32 -4.74 -17.65
CA ILE A 58 -0.42 -3.57 -17.17
C ILE A 58 -1.05 -2.85 -18.37
N ILE A 59 -2.38 -2.95 -18.51
CA ILE A 59 -3.14 -2.23 -19.54
C ILE A 59 -3.32 -0.77 -19.08
N ARG A 60 -2.41 0.10 -19.51
CA ARG A 60 -2.34 1.49 -19.02
C ARG A 60 -3.58 2.32 -19.35
N ASP A 61 -4.26 2.02 -20.44
CA ASP A 61 -5.49 2.71 -20.86
C ASP A 61 -6.66 2.51 -19.88
N ASN A 62 -6.60 1.47 -19.04
CA ASN A 62 -7.61 1.17 -18.03
C ASN A 62 -7.27 1.73 -16.63
N ILE A 63 -6.17 2.47 -16.48
CA ILE A 63 -5.77 3.06 -15.19
C ILE A 63 -6.57 4.36 -14.98
N GLN A 64 -7.25 4.48 -13.83
CA GLN A 64 -7.96 5.70 -13.46
C GLN A 64 -6.97 6.88 -13.34
N ALA A 65 -7.35 8.06 -13.84
CA ALA A 65 -6.45 9.21 -13.91
C ALA A 65 -5.89 9.63 -12.54
N ASP A 66 -6.66 9.43 -11.47
CA ASP A 66 -6.31 9.76 -10.08
C ASP A 66 -5.61 8.62 -9.30
N ALA A 67 -5.61 7.40 -9.84
CA ALA A 67 -4.94 6.25 -9.21
C ALA A 67 -3.41 6.41 -9.16
N SER A 68 -2.86 7.34 -9.94
CA SER A 68 -1.45 7.73 -9.91
C SER A 68 -1.00 8.28 -8.54
N MET A 69 -1.94 8.77 -7.71
CA MET A 69 -1.65 9.44 -6.42
C MET A 69 -1.65 8.52 -5.19
N ILE A 70 -1.79 7.20 -5.36
CA ILE A 70 -1.77 6.20 -4.26
C ILE A 70 -0.52 5.30 -4.31
N SER A 71 0.43 5.59 -5.20
CA SER A 71 1.64 4.77 -5.37
C SER A 71 2.74 5.04 -4.33
N HIS A 72 2.60 6.07 -3.50
CA HIS A 72 3.62 6.50 -2.52
C HIS A 72 3.01 6.82 -1.16
N ALA A 73 2.23 5.90 -0.57
CA ALA A 73 1.93 6.03 0.87
C ALA A 73 3.17 5.66 1.72
N PHE A 74 4.32 6.29 1.42
CA PHE A 74 5.55 6.37 2.21
C PHE A 74 6.66 5.33 2.01
N GLY A 75 7.23 5.26 0.80
CA GLY A 75 8.64 4.90 0.64
C GLY A 75 9.51 5.94 -0.07
N LEU A 76 8.99 7.15 -0.25
CA LEU A 76 9.68 8.44 -0.31
C LEU A 76 8.72 9.49 0.30
#